data_AF-A0AAD6HLR5-F1
#
_entry.id   AF-A0AAD6HLR5-F1
#
_cell.length_a   1.000
_cell.length_b   1.000
_cell.length_c   1.000
_cell.angle_alpha   90.00
_cell.angle_beta   90.00
_cell.angle_gamma   90.00
#
_symmetry.space_group_name_H-M   'P 1'
#
loop_
_entity.id
_entity.type
_entity.pdbx_description
1 polymer ?
#
loop_
_entity_poly.entity_id
_entity_poly.type
_entity_poly.pdbx_seq_one_letter_code
_entity_poly.pdbx_strand_id
1 'polypeptide(L)' 'MKFPILLTAAALAGHAHAFYGQMAASAYEENEGGIFQVIYLTDYNTGSTYSGTLYGGFNDCTSYECTVE' A
#
# COMPACT_ATOMS: atom_id res chain seq x y z
N MET A 1 19.43 -48.36 -8.66
CA MET A 1 18.15 -47.77 -8.21
C MET A 1 18.35 -46.27 -8.11
N LYS A 2 17.56 -45.46 -8.84
CA LYS A 2 17.66 -43.99 -8.87
C LYS A 2 16.52 -43.43 -8.02
N PHE A 3 16.84 -42.77 -6.91
CA PHE A 3 15.88 -42.05 -6.09
C PHE A 3 15.74 -40.62 -6.64
N PRO A 4 14.54 -40.17 -7.04
CA PRO A 4 14.32 -38.77 -7.29
C PRO A 4 14.13 -38.05 -5.95
N ILE A 5 15.05 -37.16 -5.63
CA ILE A 5 14.93 -36.21 -4.53
C ILE A 5 13.81 -35.24 -4.93
N LEU A 6 12.63 -35.42 -4.35
CA LEU A 6 11.59 -34.39 -4.37
C LEU A 6 12.05 -33.28 -3.43
N LEU A 7 12.71 -32.25 -3.99
CA LEU A 7 12.85 -30.96 -3.32
C LEU A 7 11.44 -30.43 -3.10
N THR A 8 10.92 -30.62 -1.90
CA THR A 8 9.82 -29.85 -1.37
C THR A 8 10.25 -28.39 -1.37
N ALA A 9 9.81 -27.66 -2.40
CA ALA A 9 9.72 -26.21 -2.36
C ALA A 9 8.78 -25.87 -1.19
N ALA A 10 9.36 -25.73 0.00
CA ALA A 10 8.69 -25.08 1.11
C ALA A 10 8.30 -23.71 0.58
N ALA A 11 7.01 -23.57 0.30
CA ALA A 11 6.41 -22.35 -0.16
C ALA A 11 6.95 -21.21 0.70
N LEU A 12 7.67 -20.29 0.07
CA LEU A 12 7.87 -18.95 0.58
C LEU A 12 6.52 -18.21 0.45
N ALA A 13 5.46 -18.80 0.99
CA ALA A 13 4.22 -18.12 1.31
C ALA A 13 4.49 -17.32 2.59
N GLY A 14 5.43 -16.38 2.49
CA GLY A 14 5.54 -15.29 3.44
C GLY A 14 4.16 -14.67 3.51
N HIS A 15 3.58 -14.64 4.71
CA HIS A 15 2.26 -14.09 4.91
C HIS A 15 2.26 -12.68 4.34
N ALA A 16 1.54 -12.47 3.23
CA ALA A 16 1.08 -11.14 2.90
C ALA A 16 0.16 -10.77 4.06
N HIS A 17 0.73 -10.11 5.07
CA HIS A 17 -0.03 -9.61 6.20
C HIS A 17 -0.96 -8.56 5.58
N ALA A 18 -2.20 -8.98 5.30
CA ALA A 18 -3.22 -8.06 4.83
C ALA A 18 -3.31 -6.93 5.87
N PHE A 19 -3.21 -5.70 5.41
CA PHE A 19 -3.32 -4.53 6.27
C PHE A 19 -4.61 -4.63 7.09
N TYR A 20 -4.49 -4.66 8.42
CA TYR A 20 -5.63 -4.68 9.35
C TYR A 20 -5.93 -3.26 9.80
N GLY A 21 -6.75 -2.58 9.01
CA GLY A 21 -7.04 -1.18 9.26
C GLY A 21 -8.00 -0.59 8.26
N GLN A 22 -8.10 0.74 8.29
CA GLN A 22 -8.88 1.53 7.35
C GLN A 22 -7.99 2.55 6.65
N MET A 23 -8.23 2.73 5.36
CA MET A 23 -7.72 3.86 4.59
C MET A 23 -8.86 4.82 4.30
N ALA A 24 -8.62 6.11 4.51
CA ALA A 24 -9.52 7.19 4.11
C ALA A 24 -8.71 8.29 3.39
N ALA A 25 -9.41 9.12 2.63
CA ALA A 25 -8.81 10.25 1.94
C ALA A 25 -9.66 11.49 2.13
N SER A 26 -9.01 12.66 2.20
CA SER A 26 -9.67 13.95 2.12
C SER A 26 -10.33 14.15 0.75
N ALA A 27 -11.13 15.21 0.64
CA ALA A 27 -11.45 15.77 -0.67
C ALA A 27 -10.15 16.19 -1.40
N TYR A 28 -10.24 16.36 -2.72
CA TYR A 28 -9.16 16.95 -3.49
C TYR A 28 -8.97 18.42 -3.08
N GLU A 29 -7.73 18.77 -2.81
CA GLU A 29 -7.27 20.12 -2.46
C GLU A 29 -6.24 20.59 -3.49
N GLU A 30 -5.96 21.89 -3.55
CA GLU A 30 -5.03 22.49 -4.50
C GLU A 30 -4.16 23.55 -3.81
N ASN A 31 -2.85 23.53 -4.09
CA ASN A 31 -1.89 24.55 -3.66
C ASN A 31 -0.94 24.91 -4.82
N GLU A 32 0.09 25.72 -4.56
CA GLU A 32 1.07 26.11 -5.60
C GLU A 32 1.80 24.92 -6.25
N GLY A 33 1.85 23.76 -5.60
CA GLY A 33 2.41 22.51 -6.12
C GLY A 33 1.41 21.63 -6.88
N GLY A 34 0.15 22.06 -7.01
CA GLY A 34 -0.90 21.37 -7.75
C GLY A 34 -1.95 20.71 -6.86
N ILE A 35 -2.73 19.81 -7.46
CA ILE A 35 -3.81 19.08 -6.79
C ILE A 35 -3.21 18.01 -5.87
N PHE A 36 -3.79 17.80 -4.69
CA PHE A 36 -3.39 16.75 -3.75
C PHE A 36 -4.59 16.21 -2.94
N GLN A 37 -4.38 15.08 -2.27
CA GLN A 37 -5.27 14.56 -1.23
C GLN A 37 -4.45 14.20 0.01
N VAL A 38 -5.03 14.34 1.20
CA VAL A 38 -4.44 13.78 2.42
C VAL A 38 -5.00 12.38 2.63
N ILE A 39 -4.12 11.39 2.73
CA ILE A 39 -4.44 10.00 3.02
C ILE A 39 -4.30 9.77 4.51
N TYR A 40 -5.25 9.06 5.09
CA TYR A 40 -5.25 8.63 6.48
C TYR A 40 -5.25 7.10 6.54
N LEU A 41 -4.32 6.54 7.30
CA LEU A 41 -4.23 5.11 7.59
C LEU A 41 -4.46 4.89 9.08
N THR A 42 -5.53 4.21 9.43
CA THR A 42 -5.81 3.79 10.81
C THR A 42 -5.46 2.32 10.96
N ASP A 43 -4.49 2.02 11.80
CA ASP A 43 -4.12 0.65 12.18
C ASP A 43 -4.96 0.20 13.37
N TYR A 44 -5.77 -0.84 13.19
CA TYR A 44 -6.66 -1.34 14.22
C TYR A 44 -5.97 -2.23 15.26
N ASN A 45 -4.74 -2.69 15.01
CA ASN A 45 -3.97 -3.41 16.02
C ASN A 45 -3.43 -2.45 17.08
N THR A 46 -2.89 -1.30 16.66
CA THR A 46 -2.28 -0.32 17.57
C THR A 46 -3.22 0.82 17.95
N GLY A 47 -4.31 1.03 17.20
CA GLY A 47 -5.17 2.19 17.33
C GLY A 47 -4.55 3.49 16.78
N SER A 48 -3.37 3.40 16.15
CA SER A 48 -2.66 4.57 15.63
C SER A 48 -3.26 5.05 14.32
N THR A 49 -3.21 6.36 14.09
CA THR A 49 -3.56 6.96 12.79
C THR A 49 -2.35 7.68 12.23
N TYR A 50 -2.01 7.36 10.98
CA TYR A 50 -0.96 7.99 10.20
C TYR A 50 -1.58 8.81 9.08
N SER A 51 -0.91 9.88 8.66
CA SER A 51 -1.37 10.70 7.54
C SER A 51 -0.22 11.10 6.62
N GLY A 52 -0.52 11.24 5.33
CA GLY A 52 0.45 11.71 4.33
C GLY A 52 -0.25 12.40 3.16
N THR A 53 0.49 13.28 2.49
CA THR A 53 0.02 13.97 1.29
C THR A 53 0.28 13.12 0.05
N LEU A 54 -0.76 12.84 -0.72
CA LEU A 54 -0.71 12.22 -2.04
C LEU A 54 -0.91 13.32 -3.09
N TYR A 55 0.20 13.79 -3.68
CA TYR A 55 0.17 14.72 -4.81
C TYR A 55 -0.48 14.05 -6.03
N GLY A 56 -1.31 14.79 -6.75
CA GLY A 56 -2.18 14.28 -7.82
C GLY A 56 -3.42 13.50 -7.33
N GLY A 57 -3.37 12.99 -6.10
CA GLY A 57 -4.43 12.16 -5.51
C GLY A 57 -4.57 10.80 -6.20
N PHE A 58 -5.63 10.07 -5.88
CA PHE A 58 -5.82 8.72 -6.43
C PHE A 58 -6.05 8.67 -7.94
N ASN A 59 -6.47 9.77 -8.54
CA ASN A 59 -6.68 9.89 -9.99
C ASN A 59 -5.37 10.07 -10.79
N ASP A 60 -4.27 10.49 -10.15
CA ASP A 60 -3.01 10.70 -10.86
C ASP A 60 -2.23 9.38 -11.03
N CYS A 61 -2.33 8.48 -10.03
CA CYS A 61 -1.80 7.11 -10.10
C CYS A 61 -2.65 6.15 -10.98
N THR A 62 -3.62 6.62 -11.76
CA THR A 62 -4.42 5.71 -12.63
C THR A 62 -3.81 5.50 -14.02
N SER A 63 -2.89 6.38 -14.43
CA SER A 63 -2.30 6.34 -15.78
C SER A 63 -0.91 5.69 -15.80
N TYR A 64 -0.15 5.79 -14.71
CA TYR A 64 1.18 5.22 -14.55
C TYR A 64 1.37 4.74 -13.10
N GLU A 65 2.09 3.63 -12.90
CA GLU A 65 2.43 3.12 -11.58
C GLU A 65 3.20 4.20 -10.80
N CYS A 66 2.76 4.50 -9.58
CA CYS A 66 3.45 5.48 -8.74
C CYS A 66 4.77 4.90 -8.24
N THR A 67 5.89 5.52 -8.62
CA THR A 67 7.22 5.14 -8.15
C THR A 67 7.30 5.33 -6.64
N VAL A 68 7.54 4.24 -5.92
CA VAL A 68 7.84 4.30 -4.49
C VAL A 68 9.33 4.57 -4.37
N GLU A 69 9.71 5.78 -3.95
CA GLU A 69 11.08 6.15 -3.59
C GLU A 69 11.41 5.80 -2.13
#